data_AF-A0A150K8M7-F1
#
_entry.id   AF-A0A150K8M7-F1
#
_cell.length_a   1.000
_cell.length_b   1.000
_cell.length_c   1.000
_cell.angle_alpha   90.00
_cell.angle_beta   90.00
_cell.angle_gamma   90.00
#
_symmetry.space_group_name_H-M   'P 1'
#
loop_
_entity.id
_entity.type
_entity.pdbx_description
1 polymer ?
#
loop_
_entity_poly.entity_id
_entity_poly.type
_entity_poly.pdbx_seq_one_letter_code
_entity_poly.pdbx_strand_id
1 'polypeptide(L)' 'MLQTIPTAIKMLQEGMDLQFIVEKTGLSRPEVEKIKQQLEHS' A
#
# COMPACT_ATOMS: atom_id res chain seq x y z
N MET A 1 -10.52 14.59 1.15
CA MET A 1 -9.14 14.14 0.86
C MET A 1 -9.11 12.64 1.10
N LEU A 2 -9.01 11.84 0.03
CA LEU A 2 -9.10 10.39 0.11
C LEU A 2 -7.85 9.83 0.83
N GLN A 3 -8.11 9.02 1.85
CA GLN A 3 -7.11 8.39 2.70
C GLN A 3 -6.37 7.28 1.92
N THR A 4 -5.43 7.66 1.04
CA THR A 4 -4.71 6.74 0.14
C THR A 4 -3.85 5.71 0.89
N ILE A 5 -3.28 6.09 2.04
CA ILE A 5 -2.44 5.21 2.86
C ILE A 5 -3.26 4.09 3.56
N PRO A 6 -4.36 4.37 4.28
CA PRO A 6 -5.21 3.30 4.83
C PRO A 6 -5.74 2.32 3.79
N THR A 7 -6.06 2.78 2.58
CA THR A 7 -6.46 1.91 1.48
C THR A 7 -5.30 1.00 1.05
N ALA A 8 -4.10 1.55 0.86
CA ALA A 8 -2.91 0.77 0.52
C ALA A 8 -2.59 -0.30 1.57
N ILE A 9 -2.68 0.05 2.86
CA ILE A 9 -2.47 -0.88 3.98
C ILE A 9 -3.46 -2.05 3.90
N LYS A 10 -4.75 -1.77 3.74
CA LYS A 10 -5.78 -2.81 3.68
C LYS A 10 -5.58 -3.75 2.49
N MET A 11 -5.25 -3.20 1.32
CA MET A 11 -4.94 -3.98 0.13
C MET A 11 -3.67 -4.84 0.30
N LEU A 12 -2.62 -4.31 0.94
CA LEU A 12 -1.40 -5.07 1.27
C LEU A 12 -1.71 -6.22 2.23
N GLN A 13 -2.54 -6.00 3.26
CA GLN A 13 -2.98 -7.03 4.20
C GLN A 13 -3.85 -8.11 3.54
N GLU A 14 -4.64 -7.73 2.53
CA GLU A 14 -5.44 -8.66 1.71
C GLU A 14 -4.59 -9.44 0.69
N GLY A 15 -3.27 -9.18 0.60
CA GLY A 15 -2.35 -9.88 -0.28
C GLY A 15 -2.42 -9.43 -1.74
N MET A 16 -2.93 -8.23 -2.00
CA MET A 16 -2.98 -7.67 -3.36
C MET A 16 -1.58 -7.33 -3.90
N ASP A 17 -1.48 -7.31 -5.23
CA ASP A 17 -0.24 -6.98 -5.92
C ASP A 17 0.18 -5.51 -5.72
N LEU A 18 1.48 -5.28 -5.52
CA LEU A 18 2.06 -3.94 -5.33
C LEU A 18 1.73 -2.98 -6.48
N GLN A 19 1.79 -3.45 -7.72
CA GLN A 19 1.52 -2.63 -8.90
C GLN A 19 0.05 -2.20 -8.96
N PHE A 20 -0.86 -3.10 -8.59
CA PHE A 20 -2.30 -2.80 -8.50
C PHE A 20 -2.59 -1.75 -7.43
N ILE A 21 -1.91 -1.84 -6.28
CA ILE A 21 -2.07 -0.87 -5.19
C ILE A 21 -1.55 0.51 -5.62
N VAL A 22 -0.40 0.58 -6.28
CA VAL A 22 0.14 1.81 -6.86
C VAL A 22 -0.87 2.47 -7.82
N GLU A 23 -1.46 1.70 -8.73
CA GLU A 23 -2.46 2.21 -9.68
C GLU A 23 -3.74 2.69 -9.01
N LYS A 24 -4.22 1.97 -7.99
CA LYS A 24 -5.47 2.30 -7.29
C LYS A 24 -5.34 3.46 -6.31
N THR A 25 -4.21 3.56 -5.64
CA THR A 25 -3.99 4.56 -4.58
C THR A 25 -3.28 5.80 -5.09
N GLY A 26 -2.66 5.72 -6.27
CA GLY A 26 -1.81 6.79 -6.82
C GLY A 26 -0.50 6.98 -6.05
N LEU A 27 -0.20 6.10 -5.09
CA LEU A 27 1.07 6.10 -4.37
C LEU A 27 2.19 5.58 -5.27
N SER A 28 3.40 6.08 -5.06
CA SER A 28 4.56 5.55 -5.75
C SER A 28 4.93 4.16 -5.21
N ARG A 29 5.55 3.34 -6.07
CA ARG A 29 6.01 1.99 -5.67
C ARG A 29 6.88 1.99 -4.40
N PRO A 30 7.84 2.91 -4.21
CA PRO A 30 8.63 3.00 -2.98
C PRO A 30 7.78 3.31 -1.74
N GLU A 31 6.73 4.13 -1.87
CA GLU A 31 5.83 4.42 -0.75
C GLU A 31 5.06 3.18 -0.32
N VAL A 32 4.52 2.42 -1.27
CA VAL A 32 3.79 1.18 -0.98
C VAL A 32 4.73 0.12 -0.40
N GLU A 33 5.97 -0.01 -0.90
CA GLU A 33 6.97 -0.89 -0.30
C GLU A 33 7.33 -0.50 1.13
N LYS A 34 7.50 0.80 1.40
CA LYS A 34 7.79 1.29 2.76
C LYS A 34 6.65 1.00 3.73
N ILE A 35 5.41 1.04 3.27
CA ILE A 35 4.22 0.65 4.05
C ILE A 35 4.24 -0.86 4.29
N LYS A 36 4.50 -1.67 3.26
CA LYS A 36 4.61 -3.13 3.39
C LYS A 36 5.66 -3.53 4.42
N GLN A 37 6.85 -2.93 4.36
CA GLN A 37 7.91 -3.18 5.34
C GLN A 37 7.46 -2.84 6.76
N GLN A 38 6.80 -1.69 6.96
CA GLN A 38 6.27 -1.33 8.29
C GLN A 38 5.23 -2.33 8.82
N LEU A 39 4.42 -2.94 7.95
CA LEU A 39 3.46 -3.98 8.32
C LEU A 39 4.13 -5.31 8.68
N GLU A 40 5.22 -5.67 8.00
CA GLU A 40 5.98 -6.91 8.28
C GLU A 40 6.85 -6.81 9.55
N HIS A 41 7.19 -5.59 9.97
CA HIS A 41 7.99 -5.31 11.16
C HIS A 41 7.16 -4.97 12.41
N SER A 42 5.82 -5.04 12.32
CA SER A 42 4.90 -4.77 13.43
C SER A 42 4.30 -6.04 14.01
#